data_AF-D3RTS5-F1
#
_entry.id   AF-D3RTS5-F1
#
_cell.length_a   1.000
_cell.length_b   1.000
_cell.length_c   1.000
_cell.angle_alpha   90.00
_cell.angle_beta   90.00
_cell.angle_gamma   90.00
#
_symmetry.space_group_name_H-M   'P 1'
#
loop_
_entity.id
_entity.type
_entity.pdbx_description
1 polymer ?
#
loop_
_entity_poly.entity_id
_entity_poly.type
_entity_poly.pdbx_seq_one_letter_code
_entity_poly.pdbx_strand_id
1 'polypeptide(L)' 'MLELDHLLARFLDLGYAELSESERQDFLALLGEPDPHLSDWFMERSEPPEPRQRALVARILAVVSESPRAV' A
#
# COMPACT_ATOMS: atom_id res chain seq x y z
N MET A 1 -2.07 2.49 -13.21
CA MET A 1 -2.58 1.16 -13.67
C MET A 1 -3.80 0.79 -12.84
N LEU A 2 -4.82 0.12 -13.39
CA LEU A 2 -6.08 -0.19 -12.68
C LEU A 2 -5.88 -1.08 -11.44
N GLU A 3 -4.98 -2.05 -11.48
CA GLU A 3 -4.75 -2.97 -10.35
C GLU A 3 -4.20 -2.26 -9.11
N LEU A 4 -3.27 -1.32 -9.29
CA LEU A 4 -2.71 -0.51 -8.21
C LEU A 4 -3.79 0.36 -7.56
N ASP A 5 -4.58 1.04 -8.39
CA ASP A 5 -5.65 1.94 -7.95
C ASP A 5 -6.69 1.20 -7.11
N HIS A 6 -7.13 0.02 -7.56
CA HIS A 6 -8.04 -0.84 -6.80
C HIS A 6 -7.46 -1.33 -5.47
N LEU A 7 -6.17 -1.66 -5.43
CA LEU A 7 -5.49 -2.12 -4.21
C LEU A 7 -5.40 -0.99 -3.19
N LEU A 8 -4.97 0.20 -3.64
CA LEU A 8 -4.88 1.40 -2.80
C LEU A 8 -6.26 1.84 -2.31
N ALA A 9 -7.28 1.88 -3.18
CA ALA A 9 -8.65 2.22 -2.80
C ALA A 9 -9.21 1.27 -1.73
N ARG A 10 -8.94 -0.04 -1.85
CA ARG A 10 -9.36 -1.03 -0.86
C ARG A 10 -8.65 -0.83 0.47
N PHE A 11 -7.35 -0.56 0.44
CA PHE A 11 -6.61 -0.25 1.65
C PHE A 11 -7.05 1.06 2.30
N LEU A 12 -7.41 2.07 1.51
CA LEU A 12 -8.00 3.32 2.01
C LEU A 12 -9.32 3.07 2.74
N ASP A 13 -10.13 2.13 2.27
CA ASP A 13 -11.40 1.78 2.91
C ASP A 13 -11.20 0.96 4.20
N LEU A 14 -10.29 -0.03 4.17
CA LEU A 14 -10.14 -1.02 5.24
C LEU A 14 -9.06 -0.67 6.28
N GLY A 15 -7.91 -0.16 5.82
CA GLY A 15 -6.70 0.01 6.64
C GLY A 15 -6.37 1.46 7.00
N TYR A 16 -6.73 2.44 6.16
CA TYR A 16 -6.36 3.83 6.38
C TYR A 16 -7.01 4.49 7.60
N ALA A 17 -8.18 3.99 8.01
CA ALA A 17 -8.81 4.38 9.27
C ALA A 17 -8.02 3.92 10.50
N GLU A 18 -7.30 2.79 10.40
CA GLU A 18 -6.48 2.24 11.47
C GLU A 18 -5.05 2.79 11.50
N LEU A 19 -4.61 3.47 10.44
CA LEU A 19 -3.28 4.06 10.38
C LEU A 19 -3.12 5.21 11.38
N SER A 20 -1.97 5.22 12.03
CA SER A 20 -1.54 6.37 12.85
C SER A 20 -1.19 7.57 11.97
N GLU A 21 -1.16 8.78 12.55
CA GLU A 21 -0.80 10.01 11.82
C GLU A 21 0.54 9.89 11.09
N SER A 22 1.55 9.27 11.72
CA SER A 22 2.85 9.02 11.09
C SER A 22 2.74 8.11 9.86
N GLU A 23 2.02 7.00 9.96
CA GLU A 23 1.86 6.08 8.83
C GLU A 23 1.07 6.70 7.68
N ARG A 24 0.10 7.57 7.99
CA ARG A 24 -0.60 8.36 6.96
C ARG A 24 0.35 9.30 6.22
N GLN A 25 1.32 9.90 6.91
CA GLN A 25 2.34 10.72 6.27
C GLN A 25 3.28 9.88 5.41
N ASP A 26 3.70 8.70 5.89
CA ASP A 26 4.48 7.76 5.10
C ASP A 26 3.72 7.30 3.85
N PHE A 27 2.40 7.12 3.96
CA PHE A 27 1.53 6.76 2.83
C PHE A 27 1.41 7.88 1.81
N LEU A 28 1.26 9.13 2.26
CA LEU A 28 1.27 10.29 1.37
C LEU A 28 2.62 10.47 0.67
N ALA A 29 3.72 10.23 1.38
CA ALA A 29 5.06 10.25 0.80
C ALA A 29 5.24 9.14 -0.25
N LEU A 30 4.71 7.94 0.02
CA LEU A 30 4.66 6.83 -0.92
C LEU A 30 3.84 7.21 -2.17
N LEU A 31 2.66 7.81 -2.02
CA LEU A 31 1.84 8.28 -3.15
C LEU A 31 2.49 9.38 -4.01
N GLY A 32 3.56 10.02 -3.51
CA GLY A 32 4.38 10.94 -4.29
C GLY A 32 5.29 10.25 -5.31
N GLU A 33 5.49 8.94 -5.18
CA GLU A 33 6.33 8.14 -6.08
C GLU A 33 5.58 7.75 -7.36
N PRO A 34 6.30 7.54 -8.48
CA PRO A 34 5.67 7.21 -9.75
C PRO A 34 4.97 5.84 -9.70
N ASP A 35 3.77 5.75 -10.28
CA ASP A 35 2.97 4.52 -10.42
C ASP A 35 3.77 3.24 -10.77
N PRO A 36 4.71 3.24 -11.73
CA PRO A 36 5.50 2.04 -12.04
C PRO A 36 6.36 1.56 -10.86
N HIS A 37 6.91 2.46 -10.05
CA HIS A 37 7.66 2.07 -8.85
C HIS A 37 6.75 1.45 -7.79
N LEU A 38 5.61 2.10 -7.54
CA LEU A 38 4.61 1.57 -6.62
C LEU A 38 4.17 0.17 -7.03
N SER A 39 3.81 0.00 -8.31
CA SER A 39 3.40 -1.29 -8.85
C SER A 39 4.48 -2.36 -8.70
N ASP A 40 5.76 -1.98 -8.82
CA ASP A 40 6.88 -2.91 -8.67
C ASP A 40 7.06 -3.35 -7.21
N TRP A 41 6.88 -2.42 -6.26
CA TRP A 41 6.93 -2.72 -4.82
C TRP A 41 5.77 -3.60 -4.37
N PHE A 42 4.55 -3.33 -4.84
CA PHE A 42 3.37 -4.13 -4.48
C PHE A 42 3.38 -5.52 -5.12
N MET A 43 4.02 -5.69 -6.28
CA MET A 43 4.17 -7.00 -6.92
C MET A 43 5.37 -7.80 -6.38
N GLU A 44 5.98 -7.37 -5.27
CA GLU A 44 7.21 -7.95 -4.70
C GLU A 44 8.35 -8.08 -5.73
N ARG A 45 8.31 -7.24 -6.78
CA ARG A 45 9.33 -7.21 -7.83
C ARG A 45 10.53 -6.35 -7.45
N SER A 46 10.32 -5.39 -6.55
CA SER A 46 11.39 -4.57 -5.97
C SER A 46 11.08 -4.17 -4.54
N GLU A 47 12.12 -3.78 -3.81
CA GLU A 47 12.02 -3.33 -2.41
C GLU A 47 12.14 -1.80 -2.35
N PRO A 48 11.23 -1.11 -1.66
CA PRO A 48 11.39 0.32 -1.44
C PRO A 48 12.65 0.57 -0.58
N PRO A 49 13.43 1.62 -0.92
CA PRO A 49 14.69 1.90 -0.24
C PRO A 49 14.48 2.32 1.22
N GLU A 50 13.33 2.91 1.52
CA GLU A 50 13.01 3.38 2.86
C GLU A 50 12.32 2.27 3.68
N PRO A 51 12.84 1.94 4.88
CA PRO A 51 12.29 0.86 5.72
C PRO A 51 10.84 1.15 6.17
N ARG A 52 10.50 2.43 6.34
CA ARG A 52 9.14 2.92 6.62
C ARG A 52 8.15 2.63 5.49
N GLN A 53 8.56 2.86 4.24
CA GLN A 53 7.75 2.51 3.06
C GLN A 53 7.61 1.00 2.93
N ARG A 54 8.68 0.23 3.20
CA ARG A 54 8.63 -1.24 3.19
C ARG A 54 7.62 -1.79 4.18
N ALA A 55 7.65 -1.29 5.42
CA ALA A 55 6.70 -1.70 6.45
C ALA A 55 5.25 -1.38 6.04
N LEU A 56 5.04 -0.19 5.45
CA LEU A 56 3.73 0.23 4.96
C LEU A 56 3.22 -0.64 3.80
N VAL A 57 4.07 -0.93 2.80
CA VAL A 57 3.71 -1.81 1.67
C VAL A 57 3.33 -3.21 2.17
N ALA A 58 4.11 -3.78 3.09
CA ALA A 58 3.80 -5.06 3.70
C ALA A 58 2.47 -5.03 4.49
N ARG A 59 2.21 -3.95 5.22
CA ARG A 59 0.94 -3.74 5.94
C ARG A 59 -0.25 -3.66 4.99
N ILE A 60 -0.11 -2.92 3.89
CA ILE A 60 -1.14 -2.79 2.85
C ILE A 60 -1.48 -4.16 2.26
N LEU A 61 -0.45 -4.93 1.87
CA LEU A 61 -0.61 -6.28 1.33
C LEU A 61 -1.29 -7.22 2.33
N ALA A 62 -0.95 -7.14 3.61
CA ALA A 62 -1.60 -7.93 4.67
C ALA A 62 -3.10 -7.58 4.79
N VAL A 63 -3.46 -6.30 4.92
CA VAL A 63 -4.86 -5.85 5.05
C VAL A 63 -5.71 -6.26 3.84
N VAL A 64 -5.15 -6.13 2.63
CA VAL A 64 -5.84 -6.50 1.39
C VAL A 64 -5.98 -8.02 1.24
N SER A 65 -4.98 -8.80 1.69
CA SER A 65 -5.00 -10.27 1.62
C SER A 65 -5.91 -10.91 2.68
N GLU A 66 -5.99 -10.31 3.88
CA GLU A 66 -6.82 -10.80 4.98
C GLU A 66 -8.32 -10.60 4.76
N SER A 67 -8.71 -9.80 3.76
CA SER A 67 -10.11 -9.76 3.33
C SER A 67 -10.37 -10.87 2.31
N PRO A 68 -10.96 -12.02 2.70
CA PRO A 68 -11.40 -12.99 1.73
C PRO A 68 -12.38 -12.28 0.79
N ARG A 69 -12.09 -12.38 -0.50
CA ARG A 69 -13.01 -12.05 -1.58
C ARG A 69 -14.32 -12.77 -1.25
N ALA A 70 -15.32 -12.04 -0.75
CA ALA A 70 -16.68 -12.52 -0.70
C ALA A 70 -17.12 -12.66 -2.16
N VAL A 71 -16.91 -13.86 -2.71
CA VAL A 71 -17.51 -14.34 -3.95
C VAL A 71 -18.80 -15.07 -3.62
#